data_AF-A0A817SU78-F1
#
_entry.id   AF-A0A817SU78-F1
#
_cell.length_a   1.000
_cell.length_b   1.000
_cell.length_c   1.000
_cell.angle_alpha   90.00
_cell.angle_beta   90.00
_cell.angle_gamma   90.00
#
_symmetry.space_group_name_H-M   'P 1'
#
loop_
_entity.id
_entity.type
_entity.pdbx_description
1 polymer ?
#
loop_
_entity_poly.entity_id
_entity_poly.type
_entity_poly.pdbx_seq_one_letter_code
_entity_poly.pdbx_strand_id
1 'polypeptide(L)' 'MCQYEIIYYHSNHSSLYEIIRDYYLLYEYNSTNFTCYTHLQCNRGPFPACLDWSEICDGQVHCLDGDFDEEHC' A
#
# COMPACT_ATOMS: atom_id res chain seq x y z
N MET A 1 -10.19 -0.76 16.32
CA MET A 1 -10.98 -0.83 15.08
C MET A 1 -9.98 -1.11 13.97
N CYS A 2 -10.15 -2.19 13.19
CA CYS A 2 -9.28 -2.44 12.04
C CYS A 2 -9.69 -1.53 10.89
N GLN A 3 -8.71 -0.91 10.24
CA GLN A 3 -8.96 -0.05 9.07
C GLN A 3 -9.30 -0.87 7.82
N TYR A 4 -8.83 -2.13 7.76
CA TYR A 4 -9.05 -3.05 6.65
C TYR A 4 -9.24 -4.47 7.17
N GLU A 5 -10.03 -5.27 6.45
CA GLU A 5 -10.24 -6.68 6.73
C GLU A 5 -10.17 -7.48 5.42
N ILE A 6 -9.30 -8.49 5.39
CA ILE A 6 -9.20 -9.41 4.24
C ILE A 6 -10.24 -10.50 4.45
N ILE A 7 -11.36 -10.37 3.74
CA ILE A 7 -12.49 -11.32 3.81
C ILE A 7 -12.24 -12.62 3.04
N TYR A 8 -11.23 -12.68 2.17
CA TYR A 8 -10.85 -13.87 1.42
C TYR A 8 -9.35 -14.17 1.62
N TYR A 9 -9.02 -14.96 2.65
CA TYR A 9 -7.66 -15.40 2.90
C TYR A 9 -7.45 -16.78 2.26
N HIS A 10 -6.76 -16.82 1.12
CA HIS A 10 -6.27 -18.07 0.55
C HIS A 10 -4.89 -18.39 1.13
N SER A 11 -4.76 -19.54 1.81
CA SER A 11 -3.53 -19.97 2.49
C SER A 11 -2.33 -20.27 1.57
N ASN A 12 -2.47 -20.04 0.26
CA ASN A 12 -1.46 -20.32 -0.76
C ASN A 12 -0.61 -19.09 -1.11
N HIS A 13 -0.92 -17.91 -0.59
CA HIS A 13 -0.13 -16.71 -0.86
C HIS A 13 0.99 -16.57 0.17
N SER A 14 2.17 -16.18 -0.31
CA SER A 14 3.40 -16.03 0.48
C SER A 14 3.47 -14.68 1.19
N SER A 15 2.71 -13.69 0.74
CA SER A 15 2.73 -12.33 1.28
C SER A 15 1.38 -11.62 1.14
N LEU A 16 1.19 -10.57 1.95
CA LEU A 16 0.04 -9.65 1.84
C LEU A 16 -0.07 -9.05 0.44
N TYR A 17 1.06 -8.70 -0.18
CA TYR A 17 1.14 -8.16 -1.53
C TYR A 17 0.52 -9.12 -2.56
N GLU A 18 0.83 -10.41 -2.48
CA GLU A 18 0.27 -11.40 -3.41
C GLU A 18 -1.24 -11.55 -3.24
N ILE A 19 -1.74 -11.53 -2.00
CA ILE A 19 -3.19 -11.58 -1.71
C ILE A 19 -3.89 -10.37 -2.33
N ILE A 20 -3.35 -9.18 -2.10
CA ILE A 20 -3.94 -7.93 -2.59
C ILE A 20 -3.89 -7.88 -4.12
N ARG A 21 -2.73 -8.18 -4.72
CA ARG A 21 -2.55 -8.20 -6.18
C ARG A 21 -3.55 -9.14 -6.85
N ASP A 22 -3.68 -10.37 -6.35
CA ASP A 22 -4.56 -11.36 -6.95
C ASP A 22 -6.04 -10.96 -6.82
N TYR A 23 -6.44 -10.34 -5.70
CA TYR A 23 -7.77 -9.74 -5.54
C TYR A 23 -8.04 -8.67 -6.60
N TYR A 24 -7.13 -7.73 -6.83
CA TYR A 24 -7.31 -6.68 -7.85
C TYR A 24 -7.32 -7.24 -9.28
N LEU A 25 -6.52 -8.27 -9.57
CA LEU A 25 -6.48 -8.93 -10.89
C LEU A 25 -7.76 -9.73 -11.18
N LEU A 26 -8.33 -10.41 -10.19
CA LEU A 26 -9.51 -11.26 -10.38
C LEU A 26 -10.82 -10.48 -10.61
N TYR A 27 -10.92 -9.28 -10.05
CA TYR A 27 -12.19 -8.54 -10.01
C TYR A 27 -12.27 -7.34 -10.96
N GLU A 28 -11.28 -7.12 -11.85
CA GLU A 28 -11.20 -5.94 -12.73
C GLU A 28 -11.57 -4.64 -11.99
N TYR A 29 -11.08 -4.51 -10.74
CA TYR A 29 -11.49 -3.40 -9.90
C TYR A 29 -10.87 -2.12 -10.44
N ASN A 30 -11.69 -1.32 -11.12
CA ASN A 30 -11.36 0.07 -11.44
C ASN A 30 -11.16 0.81 -10.13
N SER A 31 -9.88 1.00 -9.76
CA SER A 31 -9.47 1.79 -8.61
C SER A 31 -10.03 3.19 -8.76
N THR A 32 -11.18 3.43 -8.13
CA THR A 32 -11.88 4.72 -8.22
C THR A 32 -11.47 5.66 -7.09
N ASN A 33 -10.77 5.18 -6.07
CA ASN A 33 -10.24 5.99 -4.98
C ASN A 33 -8.84 5.47 -4.61
N PHE A 34 -7.80 6.17 -5.07
CA PHE A 34 -6.47 6.03 -4.51
C PHE A 34 -6.56 6.26 -3.00
N THR A 35 -6.28 5.23 -2.20
CA THR A 35 -6.27 5.34 -0.75
C THR A 35 -4.91 5.87 -0.33
N CYS A 36 -4.81 7.18 -0.09
CA CYS A 36 -3.60 7.75 0.49
C CYS A 36 -3.33 7.08 1.84
N TYR A 37 -2.13 6.53 2.02
CA TYR A 37 -1.72 6.03 3.33
C TYR A 37 -1.35 7.23 4.23
N THR A 38 -2.23 7.59 5.17
CA THR A 38 -2.07 8.78 6.02
C THR A 38 -1.45 8.50 7.38
N HIS A 39 -1.16 7.23 7.68
CA HIS A 39 -0.60 6.81 8.96
C HIS A 39 0.93 6.78 8.98
N LEU A 40 1.57 6.85 7.82
CA LEU A 40 3.01 7.04 7.68
C LEU A 40 3.29 8.53 7.53
N GLN A 41 4.22 9.05 8.32
CA GLN A 41 4.70 10.41 8.15
C GLN A 41 5.71 10.43 7.00
N CYS A 42 5.22 10.79 5.81
CA CYS A 42 5.97 10.80 4.57
C CYS A 42 5.61 12.04 3.74
N ASN A 43 6.61 12.84 3.37
CA ASN A 43 6.44 13.96 2.46
C ASN A 43 6.65 13.50 1.02
N ARG A 44 5.57 13.13 0.32
CA ARG A 44 5.61 12.76 -1.11
C ARG A 44 5.64 13.98 -2.05
N GLY A 45 5.49 15.20 -1.52
CA GLY A 45 5.39 16.45 -2.28
C GLY A 45 4.10 17.22 -1.99
N PRO A 46 3.80 18.27 -2.77
CA PRO A 46 2.62 19.10 -2.55
C PRO A 46 1.33 18.29 -2.78
N PHE A 47 0.30 18.60 -2.00
CA PHE A 47 -1.03 18.02 -2.17
C PHE A 47 -1.51 18.17 -3.64
N PRO A 48 -2.04 17.12 -4.29
CA PRO A 48 -2.55 15.88 -3.72
C PRO A 48 -1.58 14.68 -3.79
N ALA A 49 -0.26 14.89 -3.83
CA ALA A 49 0.70 13.79 -3.85
C ALA A 49 0.51 12.88 -2.62
N CYS A 50 0.32 11.59 -2.88
CA CYS A 50 0.12 10.57 -1.86
C CYS A 50 1.02 9.37 -2.13
N LEU A 51 1.49 8.76 -1.05
CA LEU A 51 2.17 7.47 -1.11
C LEU A 51 1.12 6.37 -1.32
N ASP A 52 1.33 5.54 -2.32
CA ASP A 52 0.53 4.33 -2.52
C ASP A 52 0.98 3.24 -1.52
N TRP A 53 0.06 2.37 -1.11
CA TRP A 53 0.38 1.31 -0.15
C TRP A 53 1.39 0.30 -0.71
N SER A 54 1.46 0.16 -2.04
CA SER A 54 2.43 -0.70 -2.73
C SER A 54 3.83 -0.12 -2.80
N GLU A 55 3.99 1.16 -2.46
CA GLU A 55 5.27 1.89 -2.39
C GLU A 55 5.87 1.86 -0.96
N ILE A 56 5.31 1.09 -0.03
CA ILE A 56 5.83 0.94 1.34
C ILE A 56 6.53 -0.41 1.44
N CYS A 57 7.77 -0.43 1.95
CA CYS A 57 8.62 -1.62 2.07
C CYS A 57 8.85 -2.33 0.73
N ASP A 58 8.98 -1.56 -0.36
CA ASP A 58 9.21 -2.07 -1.71
C ASP A 58 10.70 -2.09 -2.10
N GLY A 59 11.57 -1.61 -1.21
CA GLY A 59 13.01 -1.48 -1.41
C GLY A 59 13.44 -0.21 -2.13
N GLN A 60 12.53 0.72 -2.42
CA GLN A 60 12.79 2.00 -3.04
C GLN A 60 12.30 3.14 -2.13
N VAL A 61 13.12 4.17 -1.95
CA VAL A 61 12.73 5.32 -1.14
C VAL A 61 11.84 6.26 -1.97
N HIS A 62 10.59 6.42 -1.55
CA HIS A 62 9.58 7.27 -2.17
C HIS A 62 9.32 8.56 -1.39
N CYS A 63 9.59 8.60 -0.10
CA CYS A 63 9.45 9.80 0.72
C CYS A 63 10.58 10.82 0.44
N LEU A 64 10.24 12.11 0.33
CA LEU A 64 11.23 13.17 0.07
C LEU A 64 11.95 13.64 1.35
N ASP A 65 11.39 13.32 2.51
CA ASP A 65 11.88 13.71 3.83
C ASP A 65 12.62 12.60 4.58
N GLY A 66 12.85 11.44 3.94
CA GLY A 66 13.57 10.31 4.52
C GLY A 66 13.24 9.01 3.82
N ASP A 67 13.70 7.90 4.37
CA ASP A 67 13.39 6.53 3.99
C ASP A 67 12.29 5.92 4.86
N PHE A 68 11.37 6.75 5.38
CA PHE A 68 10.31 6.32 6.30
C PHE A 68 9.40 5.23 5.74
N ASP A 69 9.21 5.21 4.42
CA ASP A 69 8.48 4.16 3.71
C ASP A 69 9.20 2.81 3.69
N GLU A 70 10.51 2.81 3.95
CA GLU A 70 11.39 1.64 3.97
C GLU A 70 11.94 1.32 5.37
N GLU A 71 11.58 2.12 6.39
CA GLU A 71 11.94 1.86 7.78
C GLU A 71 11.03 0.78 8.40
N HIS A 72 11.63 -0.16 9.14
CA HIS A 72 10.93 -1.18 9.92
C HIS A 72 10.10 -2.21 9.13
N CYS A 73 10.56 -2.51 7.92
CA CYS A 73 10.30 -3.77 7.23
C CYS A 73 11.06 -4.94 7.93
#